data_AF-A0AAW9SCC1-F1
#
_entry.id   AF-A0AAW9SCC1-F1
#
_cell.length_a   1.000
_cell.length_b   1.000
_cell.length_c   1.000
_cell.angle_alpha   90.00
_cell.angle_beta   90.00
_cell.angle_gamma   90.00
#
_symmetry.space_group_name_H-M   'P 1'
#
loop_
_entity.id
_entity.type
_entity.pdbx_description
1 polymer ?
#
loop_
_entity_poly.entity_id
_entity_poly.type
_entity_poly.pdbx_seq_one_letter_code
_entity_poly.pdbx_strand_id
1 'polypeptide(L)'
;MKVDKYTKVLLTVIAVNLSILTLKNLEIFPKAYANKPANTLKTPVNTNYGLVPLNEDGSITVRLSDYDKVNVNIVGIETDDEMEVNIDEIGGGFVRHGGPVPVVIK
;
A
#
# COMPACT_ATOMS: atom_id res chain seq x y z
N MET A 1 21.10 29.38 58.74
CA MET A 1 19.80 30.00 59.06
C MET A 1 18.89 28.91 59.61
N LYS A 2 18.38 29.02 60.83
CA LYS A 2 17.43 28.02 61.38
C LYS A 2 16.06 28.30 60.76
N VAL A 3 15.54 27.32 60.03
CA VAL A 3 14.18 27.38 59.47
C VAL A 3 13.19 27.04 60.57
N ASP A 4 12.28 27.96 60.86
CA ASP A 4 11.24 27.80 61.88
C ASP A 4 10.17 26.76 61.48
N LYS A 5 9.50 26.19 62.49
CA LYS A 5 8.54 25.07 62.30
C LYS A 5 7.43 25.43 61.32
N TYR A 6 6.98 26.69 61.33
CA TYR A 6 5.95 27.20 60.42
C TYR A 6 6.41 27.13 58.96
N THR A 7 7.60 27.63 58.63
CA THR A 7 8.17 27.53 57.29
C THR A 7 8.37 26.08 56.86
N LYS A 8 8.78 25.19 57.77
CA LYS A 8 8.93 23.76 57.46
C LYS A 8 7.59 23.12 57.09
N VAL A 9 6.51 23.40 57.84
CA VAL A 9 5.17 22.89 57.54
C VAL A 9 4.66 23.42 56.20
N LEU A 10 4.78 24.73 55.97
CA LEU A 10 4.35 25.36 54.73
C LEU A 10 5.11 24.79 53.51
N LEU A 11 6.43 24.66 53.62
CA LEU A 11 7.27 24.09 52.56
C LEU A 11 6.89 22.64 52.26
N THR A 12 6.55 21.87 53.28
CA THR A 12 6.12 20.47 53.12
C THR A 12 4.80 20.39 52.35
N VAL A 13 3.82 21.24 52.70
CA VAL A 13 2.52 21.30 51.99
C VAL A 13 2.70 21.70 50.52
N ILE A 14 3.56 22.68 50.25
CA ILE A 14 3.87 23.10 48.87
C ILE A 14 4.56 21.96 48.11
N ALA A 15 5.53 21.29 48.72
CA ALA A 15 6.25 20.18 48.10
C ALA A 15 5.33 18.99 47.77
N VAL A 16 4.38 18.65 48.65
CA VAL A 16 3.39 17.58 48.39
C VAL A 16 2.49 17.94 47.21
N ASN A 17 1.94 19.16 47.19
CA ASN A 17 1.10 19.61 46.08
C ASN A 17 1.86 19.63 44.75
N LEU A 18 3.11 20.11 44.75
CA LEU A 18 3.95 20.11 43.56
C LEU A 18 4.23 18.68 43.08
N SER A 19 4.52 17.76 44.00
CA SER A 19 4.80 16.35 43.68
C SER A 19 3.60 15.66 43.04
N ILE A 20 2.38 15.94 43.52
CA ILE A 20 1.16 15.38 42.91
C ILE A 20 0.92 15.96 41.52
N LEU A 21 1.18 17.26 41.33
CA LEU A 21 1.04 17.92 40.03
C LEU A 21 2.06 17.40 39.00
N THR A 22 3.32 17.19 39.42
CA THR A 22 4.35 16.62 38.55
C THR A 22 4.03 15.18 38.16
N LEU A 23 3.50 14.36 39.08
CA LEU A 23 3.05 13.00 38.75
C LEU A 23 1.90 12.99 37.72
N LYS A 24 1.00 13.97 37.76
CA LYS A 24 -0.09 14.11 36.76
C LYS A 24 0.40 14.56 35.38
N ASN A 25 1.43 15.42 35.36
CA ASN A 25 2.03 15.93 34.12
C ASN A 25 3.09 15.00 33.54
N LEU A 26 3.61 14.06 34.34
CA LEU A 26 4.49 13.02 33.86
C LEU A 26 3.65 12.06 33.02
N GLU A 27 3.73 12.20 31.70
CA GLU A 27 3.14 11.26 30.74
C GLU A 27 3.90 9.93 30.78
N ILE A 28 3.78 9.19 31.90
CA ILE A 28 4.41 7.86 32.11
C ILE A 28 4.00 6.89 31.00
N PHE A 29 2.81 7.10 30.44
CA PHE A 29 2.34 6.40 29.24
C PHE A 29 2.25 7.40 28.09
N PRO A 30 3.06 7.24 27.02
CA PRO A 30 2.96 8.09 25.86
C PRO A 30 1.57 7.95 25.24
N LYS A 31 0.86 9.07 25.10
CA LYS A 31 -0.40 9.09 24.34
C LYS A 31 -0.05 8.97 22.86
N ALA A 32 -0.49 7.89 22.23
CA ALA A 32 -0.41 7.77 20.78
C ALA A 32 -1.43 8.74 20.16
N TYR A 33 -0.96 9.91 19.76
CA TYR A 33 -1.75 10.80 18.91
C TYR A 33 -1.78 10.17 17.52
N ALA A 34 -2.92 9.62 17.12
CA ALA A 34 -3.17 9.27 15.74
C ALA A 34 -3.17 10.57 14.95
N ASN A 35 -2.03 10.92 14.35
CA ASN A 35 -2.01 11.87 13.26
C ASN A 35 -2.91 11.25 12.19
N LYS A 36 -4.08 11.86 11.94
CA LYS A 36 -4.94 11.49 10.81
C LYS A 36 -4.00 11.31 9.61
N PRO A 37 -4.11 10.22 8.82
CA PRO A 37 -3.31 10.14 7.63
C PRO A 37 -3.70 11.36 6.79
N ALA A 38 -2.80 12.35 6.74
CA ALA A 38 -2.88 13.36 5.72
C ALA A 38 -2.90 12.55 4.44
N ASN A 39 -3.97 12.69 3.65
CA ASN A 39 -4.15 12.01 2.38
C ASN A 39 -3.20 12.60 1.33
N THR A 40 -1.95 12.75 1.73
CA THR A 40 -0.83 13.29 1.00
C THR A 40 0.18 12.17 0.97
N LEU A 41 -0.17 11.12 0.23
CA LEU A 41 0.75 10.12 -0.27
C LEU A 41 1.75 10.83 -1.20
N LYS A 42 2.71 11.57 -0.62
CA LYS A 42 3.99 11.82 -1.27
C LYS A 42 4.82 10.57 -1.09
N THR A 43 4.49 9.54 -1.86
CA THR A 43 5.32 8.36 -2.02
C THR A 43 6.68 8.80 -2.57
N PRO A 44 7.78 8.18 -2.12
CA PRO A 44 9.12 8.54 -2.55
C PRO A 44 9.24 8.38 -4.06
N VAL A 45 9.92 9.36 -4.67
CA VAL A 45 10.03 9.64 -6.12
C VAL A 45 10.70 8.52 -6.95
N ASN A 46 10.92 7.31 -6.42
CA ASN A 46 11.62 6.22 -7.12
C ASN A 46 11.14 4.80 -6.78
N THR A 47 9.85 4.58 -6.50
CA THR A 47 9.30 3.21 -6.47
C THR A 47 8.44 2.98 -7.71
N ASN A 48 8.78 1.97 -8.52
CA ASN A 48 8.03 1.53 -9.72
C ASN A 48 6.60 1.01 -9.43
N TYR A 49 6.10 1.21 -8.22
CA TYR A 49 4.81 0.75 -7.78
C TYR A 49 4.02 1.94 -7.23
N GLY A 50 2.81 2.13 -7.77
CA GLY A 50 1.81 3.05 -7.25
C GLY A 50 0.76 2.30 -6.44
N LEU A 51 0.14 3.00 -5.48
CA LEU A 51 -1.04 2.47 -4.82
C LEU A 51 -2.21 2.50 -5.81
N VAL A 52 -2.79 1.33 -6.09
CA VAL A 52 -3.99 1.17 -6.93
C VAL A 52 -5.19 0.82 -6.05
N PRO A 53 -6.36 1.45 -6.28
CA PRO A 53 -7.57 1.10 -5.56
C PRO A 53 -8.03 -0.32 -5.93
N LEU A 54 -8.50 -1.06 -4.92
CA LEU A 54 -9.07 -2.40 -5.07
C LEU A 54 -10.59 -2.31 -5.17
N ASN A 55 -11.17 -3.24 -5.93
CA ASN A 55 -12.61 -3.49 -5.94
C ASN A 55 -13.04 -4.20 -4.62
N GLU A 56 -14.34 -4.25 -4.34
CA GLU A 56 -14.88 -4.88 -3.11
C GLU A 56 -14.53 -6.39 -3.00
N ASP A 57 -14.35 -7.06 -4.13
CA ASP A 57 -13.94 -8.47 -4.23
C ASP A 57 -12.42 -8.68 -4.17
N GLY A 58 -11.63 -7.61 -4.03
CA GLY A 58 -10.18 -7.64 -3.99
C GLY A 58 -9.51 -7.71 -5.37
N SER A 59 -10.26 -7.59 -6.46
CA SER A 59 -9.69 -7.51 -7.81
C SER A 59 -9.19 -6.09 -8.13
N ILE A 60 -8.40 -5.97 -9.21
CA ILE A 60 -7.90 -4.68 -9.73
C ILE A 60 -8.32 -4.56 -11.19
N THR A 61 -9.04 -3.47 -11.51
CA THR A 61 -9.42 -3.14 -12.88
C THR A 61 -8.41 -2.16 -13.48
N VAL A 62 -7.67 -2.58 -14.50
CA VAL A 62 -6.75 -1.71 -15.24
C VAL A 62 -7.39 -1.35 -16.58
N ARG A 63 -7.68 -0.06 -16.79
CA ARG A 63 -7.98 0.44 -18.13
C ARG A 63 -6.71 0.89 -18.80
N LEU A 64 -6.53 0.31 -19.95
CA LEU A 64 -5.42 0.50 -20.84
C LEU A 64 -6.04 1.41 -21.96
N SER A 65 -5.48 2.62 -22.15
CA SER A 65 -6.06 3.66 -23.03
C SER A 65 -5.19 4.08 -24.22
N ASP A 66 -3.88 3.77 -24.22
CA ASP A 66 -2.94 4.33 -25.20
C ASP A 66 -1.72 3.42 -25.43
N TYR A 67 -1.90 2.34 -26.17
CA TYR A 67 -0.80 1.46 -26.60
C TYR A 67 -1.16 0.85 -27.95
N ASP A 68 -0.18 0.85 -28.84
CA ASP A 68 -0.32 0.20 -30.15
C ASP A 68 -0.31 -1.33 -30.03
N LYS A 69 0.45 -1.88 -29.07
CA LYS A 69 0.63 -3.33 -28.86
C LYS A 69 0.88 -3.67 -27.39
N VAL A 70 0.21 -4.70 -26.89
CA VAL A 70 0.46 -5.26 -25.55
C VAL A 70 1.11 -6.63 -25.72
N ASN A 71 2.24 -6.85 -25.05
CA ASN A 71 2.81 -8.18 -24.94
C ASN A 71 2.12 -8.93 -23.79
N VAL A 72 1.43 -10.02 -24.10
CA VAL A 72 0.70 -10.84 -23.15
C VAL A 72 1.14 -12.30 -23.25
N ASN A 73 1.23 -12.98 -22.11
CA ASN A 73 1.38 -14.43 -22.05
C ASN A 73 0.01 -15.04 -21.73
N ILE A 74 -0.58 -15.74 -22.69
CA ILE A 74 -1.90 -16.35 -22.55
C ILE A 74 -1.71 -17.82 -22.20
N VAL A 75 -2.26 -18.24 -21.06
CA VAL A 75 -2.16 -19.63 -20.57
C VAL A 75 -3.34 -20.49 -21.03
N GLY A 76 -4.50 -19.87 -21.30
CA GLY A 76 -5.69 -20.55 -21.80
C GLY A 76 -6.72 -19.57 -22.34
N ILE A 77 -7.50 -20.04 -23.30
CA ILE A 77 -8.65 -19.35 -23.89
C ILE A 77 -9.78 -20.37 -23.96
N GLU A 78 -10.95 -20.01 -23.45
CA GLU A 78 -12.18 -20.80 -23.53
C GLU A 78 -13.23 -19.93 -24.22
N THR A 79 -13.81 -20.43 -25.32
CA THR A 79 -14.80 -19.74 -26.15
C THR A 79 -15.84 -20.76 -26.61
N ASP A 80 -17.11 -20.36 -26.64
CA ASP A 80 -18.19 -21.22 -27.11
C ASP A 80 -18.23 -21.32 -28.64
N ASP A 81 -17.85 -20.23 -29.32
CA ASP A 81 -17.82 -20.11 -30.78
C ASP A 81 -16.38 -20.08 -31.33
N GLU A 82 -16.24 -20.15 -32.65
CA GLU A 82 -14.95 -20.08 -33.35
C GLU A 82 -14.30 -18.70 -33.20
N MET A 83 -13.00 -18.67 -32.84
CA MET A 83 -12.22 -17.45 -32.66
C MET A 83 -11.24 -17.27 -33.82
N GLU A 84 -11.46 -16.23 -34.62
CA GLU A 84 -10.54 -15.84 -35.69
C GLU A 84 -9.28 -15.17 -35.11
N VAL A 85 -8.10 -15.70 -35.46
CA VAL A 85 -6.80 -15.19 -35.00
C VAL A 85 -5.85 -14.98 -36.17
N ASN A 86 -5.16 -13.83 -36.18
CA ASN A 86 -4.07 -13.56 -37.13
C ASN A 86 -2.74 -13.82 -36.43
N ILE A 87 -1.97 -14.78 -36.95
CA ILE A 87 -0.71 -15.23 -36.37
C ILE A 87 0.42 -14.94 -37.35
N ASP A 88 1.40 -14.14 -36.91
CA ASP A 88 2.58 -13.81 -37.73
C ASP A 88 3.66 -14.91 -37.66
N GLU A 89 3.82 -15.55 -36.49
CA GLU A 89 4.91 -16.49 -36.20
C GLU A 89 4.49 -17.59 -35.20
N ILE A 90 4.96 -18.82 -35.44
CA ILE A 90 4.78 -19.96 -34.54
C ILE A 90 6.12 -20.65 -34.33
N GLY A 91 6.56 -20.75 -33.06
CA GLY A 91 7.75 -21.51 -32.70
C GLY A 91 9.05 -21.09 -33.39
N GLY A 92 9.23 -19.81 -33.72
CA GLY A 92 10.40 -19.30 -34.43
C GLY A 92 10.25 -19.19 -35.95
N GLY A 93 9.13 -19.65 -36.53
CA GLY A 93 8.88 -19.68 -37.97
C GLY A 93 7.70 -18.80 -38.39
N PHE A 94 7.90 -17.97 -39.41
CA PHE A 94 6.83 -17.13 -39.97
C PHE A 94 5.71 -17.97 -40.60
N VAL A 95 4.46 -17.58 -40.36
CA VAL A 95 3.30 -18.14 -41.05
C VAL A 95 3.22 -17.53 -42.45
N ARG A 96 3.29 -18.37 -43.48
CA ARG A 96 3.45 -17.92 -44.88
C ARG A 96 2.24 -18.20 -45.79
N HIS A 97 1.22 -18.89 -45.29
CA HIS A 97 0.02 -19.19 -46.06
C HIS A 97 -1.21 -19.36 -45.15
N GLY A 98 -2.40 -19.02 -45.65
CA GLY A 98 -3.68 -19.17 -44.93
C GLY A 98 -4.25 -20.59 -44.96
N GLY A 99 -3.39 -21.61 -44.98
CA GLY A 99 -3.82 -23.01 -44.95
C GLY A 99 -3.84 -23.55 -43.51
N PRO A 100 -4.38 -24.75 -43.29
CA PRO A 100 -4.38 -25.37 -41.96
C PRO A 100 -2.98 -25.43 -41.35
N VAL A 101 -2.87 -25.06 -40.07
CA VAL A 101 -1.61 -25.13 -39.32
C VAL A 101 -1.48 -26.54 -38.73
N PRO A 102 -0.42 -27.31 -39.06
CA PRO A 102 -0.23 -28.63 -38.49
C PRO A 102 0.14 -28.52 -37.00
N VAL A 103 -0.68 -29.12 -36.13
CA VAL A 103 -0.44 -29.18 -34.69
C VAL A 103 0.01 -30.59 -34.31
N VAL A 104 1.11 -30.71 -33.58
CA VAL A 104 1.57 -31.99 -33.02
C VAL A 104 1.11 -32.07 -31.57
N ILE A 105 0.20 -33.00 -31.29
CA ILE A 105 -0.19 -33.36 -29.93
C ILE A 105 0.83 -34.39 -29.43
N LYS A 106 1.47 -34.10 -28.29
CA LYS A 106 2.32 -35.07 -27.57
C LYS A 106 1.52 -35.77 -26.49
#